data_AF-A0A7V3D543-F1
#
_entry.id   AF-A0A7V3D543-F1
#
_cell.length_a   1.000
_cell.length_b   1.000
_cell.length_c   1.000
_cell.angle_alpha   90.00
_cell.angle_beta   90.00
_cell.angle_gamma   90.00
#
_symmetry.space_group_name_H-M   'P 1'
#
loop_
_entity.id
_entity.type
_entity.pdbx_description
1 polymer ?
#
loop_
_entity_poly.entity_id
_entity_poly.type
_entity_poly.pdbx_seq_one_letter_code
_entity_poly.pdbx_strand_id
1 'polypeptide(L)'
;MRQWKRALTASLAVLLVGILTQQSAAQPARRGPLINPAFRADANLTFSQAVSAVAALGRTQPAPFFPVTQPAFAPVIAPSYPSAVLTTGYNPFGTPTATLTNESDFYGIPNSLGYGYPYGTYIPPTAGALFGTADLTRAQGRYLNDYQSARLLNQQVEQMKIETARKRLEYRRYLQSLQPNYDEIRDKELARSLDRARRHASDNDIFSARALNTLLDHFRQMHAKKQEGADVDIPADLLKNINVASASGGNIALIKQKGRLVWTDALNRDAFEKARKEFEEKTAEAIENIKANGRPDGTTMAALQKALNTLHVDLEKQIGVLTSDDYMESKRFLNQLNDAVQALKDPNVSNYFNNIYVARGKKVKELVDWMLSKGLRFAPAVPGDYEAYRTLHQLLVAYDAGSQIATRP
;
A
#
# COMPACT_ATOMS: atom_id res chain seq x y z
N MET A 1 71.98 -8.95 24.54
CA MET A 1 70.88 -9.17 25.51
C MET A 1 70.76 -8.02 26.51
N ARG A 2 70.38 -6.82 26.04
CA ARG A 2 70.25 -5.63 26.90
C ARG A 2 69.39 -4.53 26.25
N GLN A 3 68.22 -4.87 25.65
CA GLN A 3 67.29 -3.86 25.10
C GLN A 3 65.80 -4.28 25.11
N TRP A 4 65.32 -5.02 26.13
CA TRP A 4 63.92 -5.50 26.14
C TRP A 4 63.12 -5.20 27.43
N LYS A 5 63.48 -4.17 28.21
CA LYS A 5 62.81 -3.88 29.51
C LYS A 5 62.32 -2.43 29.72
N ARG A 6 61.87 -1.71 28.69
CA ARG A 6 61.35 -0.33 28.86
C ARG A 6 60.12 0.05 28.02
N ALA A 7 59.11 -0.82 27.91
CA ALA A 7 57.85 -0.45 27.24
C ALA A 7 56.60 -1.05 27.92
N LEU A 8 56.61 -1.14 29.25
CA LEU A 8 55.49 -1.73 30.01
C LEU A 8 55.26 -1.02 31.35
N THR A 9 55.21 0.31 31.34
CA THR A 9 54.80 1.14 32.50
C THR A 9 54.28 2.51 32.04
N ALA A 10 53.21 2.55 31.25
CA ALA A 10 52.51 3.79 30.93
C ALA A 10 51.07 3.52 30.41
N SER A 11 50.19 2.96 31.24
CA SER A 11 48.73 2.92 31.02
C SER A 11 47.99 2.58 32.31
N LEU A 12 48.11 3.41 33.35
CA LEU A 12 47.28 3.29 34.56
C LEU A 12 47.34 4.54 35.44
N ALA A 13 46.94 5.70 34.89
CA ALA A 13 46.69 6.91 35.67
C ALA A 13 45.95 7.97 34.85
N VAL A 14 44.62 7.82 34.64
CA VAL A 14 43.62 8.91 34.63
C VAL A 14 42.24 8.24 34.79
N LEU A 15 41.91 7.84 36.01
CA LEU A 15 40.57 7.44 36.41
C LEU A 15 40.44 7.85 37.89
N LEU A 16 39.38 8.62 38.21
CA LEU A 16 39.06 9.27 39.49
C LEU A 16 39.72 10.62 39.80
N VAL A 17 39.09 11.73 39.36
CA VAL A 17 38.74 12.90 40.21
C VAL A 17 37.55 13.59 39.53
N GLY A 18 36.42 13.79 40.25
CA GLY A 18 35.31 14.64 39.78
C GLY A 18 33.90 14.17 40.15
N ILE A 19 33.64 14.00 41.45
CA ILE A 19 32.29 13.89 42.03
C ILE A 19 32.03 15.19 42.83
N LEU A 20 30.76 15.61 42.89
CA LEU A 20 30.15 16.77 43.57
C LEU A 20 30.19 18.13 42.84
N THR A 21 29.08 18.48 42.16
CA THR A 21 28.23 19.64 42.52
C THR A 21 26.82 19.54 41.91
N GLN A 22 25.83 19.52 42.79
CA GLN A 22 24.41 19.98 42.75
C GLN A 22 23.74 20.22 41.38
N GLN A 23 22.70 19.47 41.01
CA GLN A 23 21.29 19.54 41.45
C GLN A 23 20.56 20.84 41.04
N SER A 24 19.90 20.79 39.87
CA SER A 24 18.71 21.57 39.51
C SER A 24 17.93 20.76 38.46
N ALA A 25 16.92 20.05 38.93
CA ALA A 25 16.03 19.25 38.10
C ALA A 25 15.01 20.17 37.41
N ALA A 26 15.17 20.38 36.10
CA ALA A 26 14.08 20.84 35.23
C ALA A 26 13.47 19.60 34.54
N GLN A 27 12.20 19.35 34.82
CA GLN A 27 11.42 18.26 34.23
C GLN A 27 11.36 18.38 32.70
N PRO A 28 11.53 17.31 31.92
CA PRO A 28 11.19 17.33 30.50
C PRO A 28 9.67 17.40 30.35
N ALA A 29 9.18 18.52 29.83
CA ALA A 29 7.79 18.69 29.41
C ALA A 29 7.40 17.55 28.46
N ARG A 30 6.39 16.77 28.85
CA ARG A 30 5.74 15.77 28.00
C ARG A 30 5.22 16.47 26.74
N ARG A 31 5.80 16.15 25.58
CA ARG A 31 5.22 16.51 24.29
C ARG A 31 3.90 15.75 24.13
N GLY A 32 2.79 16.47 24.28
CA GLY A 32 1.47 15.99 23.87
C GLY A 32 1.38 15.78 22.35
N PRO A 33 0.37 15.05 21.88
CA PRO A 33 0.21 14.76 20.46
C PRO A 33 0.03 16.06 19.65
N LEU A 34 0.69 16.12 18.50
CA LEU A 34 0.56 17.21 17.52
C LEU A 34 -0.89 17.27 17.03
N ILE A 35 -1.65 18.25 17.53
CA ILE A 35 -2.97 18.60 17.01
C ILE A 35 -2.77 19.52 15.80
N ASN A 36 -3.39 19.14 14.69
CA ASN A 36 -3.43 19.89 13.44
C ASN A 36 -3.94 21.33 13.67
N PRO A 37 -3.22 22.39 13.26
CA PRO A 37 -3.61 23.79 13.48
C PRO A 37 -4.91 24.21 12.77
N ALA A 38 -5.49 23.38 11.90
CA ALA A 38 -6.80 23.64 11.28
C ALA A 38 -8.02 23.46 12.21
N PHE A 39 -7.84 23.02 13.46
CA PHE A 39 -8.93 22.77 14.42
C PHE A 39 -8.83 23.61 15.70
N ARG A 40 -8.55 24.92 15.57
CA ARG A 40 -8.80 25.85 16.67
C ARG A 40 -10.22 26.40 16.54
N ALA A 41 -11.15 25.83 17.32
CA ALA A 41 -12.42 26.49 17.59
C ALA A 41 -12.20 27.53 18.71
N ASP A 42 -12.60 28.77 18.44
CA ASP A 42 -12.57 29.85 19.44
C ASP A 42 -13.40 29.47 20.68
N ALA A 43 -12.83 29.71 21.86
CA ALA A 43 -13.40 29.24 23.13
C ALA A 43 -14.65 30.00 23.61
N ASN A 44 -15.28 30.83 22.76
CA ASN A 44 -16.42 31.67 23.14
C ASN A 44 -17.62 31.61 22.15
N LEU A 45 -17.75 30.56 21.35
CA LEU A 45 -18.91 30.41 20.45
C LEU A 45 -19.99 29.50 21.04
N THR A 46 -21.14 30.09 21.37
CA THR A 46 -22.35 29.36 21.74
C THR A 46 -23.01 28.70 20.51
N PHE A 47 -23.59 27.52 20.72
CA PHE A 47 -24.05 26.55 19.69
C PHE A 47 -25.03 27.08 18.63
N SER A 48 -25.63 28.27 18.78
CA SER A 48 -26.63 28.79 17.83
C SER A 48 -26.06 29.64 16.68
N GLN A 49 -24.74 29.88 16.59
CA GLN A 49 -24.15 30.74 15.54
C GLN A 49 -23.42 29.98 14.42
N ALA A 50 -23.22 28.66 14.55
CA ALA A 50 -22.54 27.86 13.52
C ALA A 50 -23.42 27.50 12.31
N VAL A 51 -24.75 27.69 12.38
CA VAL A 51 -25.68 27.29 11.31
C VAL A 51 -25.91 28.40 10.27
N SER A 52 -25.56 29.65 10.57
CA SER A 52 -25.85 30.79 9.66
C SER A 52 -24.68 31.20 8.76
N ALA A 53 -23.49 30.62 8.92
CA ALA A 53 -22.31 30.98 8.11
C ALA A 53 -22.18 30.21 6.77
N VAL A 54 -23.04 29.23 6.49
CA VAL A 54 -23.01 28.44 5.24
C VAL A 54 -23.91 29.03 4.14
N ALA A 55 -24.73 30.04 4.44
CA ALA A 55 -25.74 30.56 3.50
C ALA A 55 -25.37 31.86 2.75
N ALA A 56 -24.19 32.45 2.94
CA ALA A 56 -23.93 33.83 2.50
C ALA A 56 -22.67 34.07 1.63
N LEU A 57 -22.01 33.04 1.09
CA LEU A 57 -20.89 33.22 0.16
C LEU A 57 -21.11 32.39 -1.10
N GLY A 58 -21.73 33.01 -2.12
CA GLY A 58 -21.97 32.36 -3.40
C GLY A 58 -22.71 33.21 -4.42
N ARG A 59 -22.34 34.48 -4.59
CA ARG A 59 -22.72 35.27 -5.77
C ARG A 59 -21.50 36.01 -6.28
N THR A 60 -20.96 35.58 -7.43
CA THR A 60 -20.51 36.45 -8.53
C THR A 60 -20.09 35.67 -9.78
N GLN A 61 -20.61 36.16 -10.92
CA GLN A 61 -20.12 36.14 -12.31
C GLN A 61 -20.33 34.90 -13.22
N PRO A 62 -20.91 35.12 -14.43
CA PRO A 62 -21.01 34.11 -15.49
C PRO A 62 -19.75 34.08 -16.37
N ALA A 63 -19.21 32.88 -16.59
CA ALA A 63 -18.13 32.60 -17.54
C ALA A 63 -18.70 32.22 -18.93
N PRO A 64 -17.95 32.44 -20.04
CA PRO A 64 -18.45 32.29 -21.40
C PRO A 64 -18.69 30.83 -21.80
N PHE A 65 -19.73 30.67 -22.61
CA PHE A 65 -20.24 29.43 -23.18
C PHE A 65 -19.20 28.77 -24.10
N PHE A 66 -18.67 27.62 -23.71
CA PHE A 66 -17.95 26.70 -24.62
C PHE A 66 -18.89 25.53 -24.96
N PRO A 67 -19.22 25.29 -26.25
CA PRO A 67 -20.02 24.14 -26.62
C PRO A 67 -19.15 22.88 -26.55
N VAL A 68 -19.27 22.13 -25.45
CA VAL A 68 -18.77 20.76 -25.38
C VAL A 68 -19.79 19.86 -26.05
N THR A 69 -19.45 19.40 -27.25
CA THR A 69 -20.12 18.28 -27.91
C THR A 69 -19.99 17.04 -27.02
N GLN A 70 -21.13 16.58 -26.49
CA GLN A 70 -21.17 15.31 -25.75
C GLN A 70 -20.94 14.15 -26.73
N PRO A 71 -20.03 13.21 -26.45
CA PRO A 71 -19.96 11.97 -27.19
C PRO A 71 -21.26 11.20 -26.93
N ALA A 72 -21.93 10.81 -28.03
CA ALA A 72 -23.10 9.96 -27.99
C ALA A 72 -22.81 8.70 -27.17
N PHE A 73 -23.58 8.50 -26.10
CA PHE A 73 -23.63 7.25 -25.38
C PHE A 73 -24.06 6.15 -26.35
N ALA A 74 -23.14 5.22 -26.63
CA ALA A 74 -23.48 3.96 -27.26
C ALA A 74 -24.48 3.21 -26.36
N PRO A 75 -25.59 2.67 -26.89
CA PRO A 75 -26.48 1.83 -26.11
C PRO A 75 -25.72 0.55 -25.74
N VAL A 76 -25.44 0.39 -24.44
CA VAL A 76 -25.01 -0.89 -23.89
C VAL A 76 -26.16 -1.88 -24.12
N ILE A 77 -25.98 -2.77 -25.08
CA ILE A 77 -26.79 -3.97 -25.26
C ILE A 77 -26.58 -4.80 -23.99
N ALA A 78 -27.56 -4.74 -23.10
CA ALA A 78 -27.61 -5.59 -21.93
C ALA A 78 -27.71 -7.06 -22.40
N PRO A 79 -26.87 -7.98 -21.90
CA PRO A 79 -27.06 -9.39 -22.15
C PRO A 79 -28.42 -9.80 -21.57
N SER A 80 -29.27 -10.33 -22.43
CA SER A 80 -30.53 -10.98 -22.09
C SER A 80 -30.24 -12.18 -21.20
N TYR A 81 -30.30 -11.95 -19.88
CA TYR A 81 -30.38 -13.04 -18.91
C TYR A 81 -31.71 -13.77 -19.14
N PRO A 82 -31.71 -15.11 -19.26
CA PRO A 82 -32.95 -15.86 -19.28
C PRO A 82 -33.67 -15.61 -17.97
N SER A 83 -34.94 -15.21 -18.06
CA SER A 83 -35.86 -15.07 -16.94
C SER A 83 -35.75 -16.30 -16.05
N ALA A 84 -35.09 -16.13 -14.90
CA ALA A 84 -35.06 -17.12 -13.86
C ALA A 84 -36.50 -17.30 -13.39
N VAL A 85 -37.06 -18.45 -13.75
CA VAL A 85 -38.28 -18.99 -13.17
C VAL A 85 -38.10 -18.92 -11.65
N LEU A 86 -38.96 -18.13 -11.00
CA LEU A 86 -39.14 -18.13 -9.56
C LEU A 86 -39.52 -19.55 -9.13
N THR A 87 -38.51 -20.35 -8.82
CA THR A 87 -38.66 -21.54 -7.97
C THR A 87 -38.96 -21.03 -6.57
N THR A 88 -40.23 -21.13 -6.22
CA THR A 88 -40.76 -20.93 -4.88
C THR A 88 -40.05 -21.88 -3.93
N GLY A 89 -39.24 -21.30 -3.03
CA GLY A 89 -38.60 -22.00 -1.94
C GLY A 89 -39.63 -22.70 -1.06
N TYR A 90 -39.47 -24.01 -0.98
CA TYR A 90 -40.18 -24.95 -0.14
C TYR A 90 -39.89 -24.61 1.33
N ASN A 91 -40.90 -24.15 2.07
CA ASN A 91 -40.86 -24.01 3.52
C ASN A 91 -41.34 -25.34 4.14
N PRO A 92 -40.49 -26.12 4.85
CA PRO A 92 -40.86 -27.46 5.31
C PRO A 92 -41.76 -27.49 6.54
N PHE A 93 -42.21 -26.34 7.05
CA PHE A 93 -43.18 -26.28 8.14
C PHE A 93 -44.21 -25.18 7.89
N GLY A 94 -45.36 -25.57 7.32
CA GLY A 94 -46.60 -24.80 7.41
C GLY A 94 -47.25 -24.47 6.07
N THR A 95 -48.17 -25.31 5.63
CA THR A 95 -49.33 -24.95 4.81
C THR A 95 -50.50 -24.59 5.76
N PRO A 96 -51.52 -23.77 5.35
CA PRO A 96 -52.03 -23.85 3.99
C PRO A 96 -52.45 -22.55 3.27
N THR A 97 -52.34 -22.63 1.94
CA THR A 97 -53.26 -22.17 0.89
C THR A 97 -53.92 -20.79 1.02
N ALA A 98 -53.49 -19.88 0.14
CA ALA A 98 -54.37 -18.90 -0.49
C ALA A 98 -54.51 -19.28 -1.97
N THR A 99 -55.40 -20.25 -2.23
CA THR A 99 -55.94 -20.52 -3.57
C THR A 99 -56.94 -19.40 -3.86
N LEU A 100 -56.68 -18.61 -4.90
CA LEU A 100 -57.71 -17.79 -5.54
C LEU A 100 -58.60 -18.73 -6.35
N THR A 101 -59.58 -19.36 -5.71
CA THR A 101 -60.71 -19.96 -6.40
C THR A 101 -61.89 -19.01 -6.30
N ASN A 102 -62.22 -18.47 -7.46
CA ASN A 102 -63.49 -17.85 -7.77
C ASN A 102 -64.47 -19.03 -7.95
N GLU A 103 -64.91 -19.62 -6.84
CA GLU A 103 -65.85 -20.75 -6.82
C GLU A 103 -67.11 -20.33 -6.06
N SER A 104 -68.10 -19.98 -6.87
CA SER A 104 -69.50 -19.86 -6.50
C SER A 104 -70.09 -21.27 -6.35
N ASP A 105 -69.91 -21.89 -5.19
CA ASP A 105 -70.67 -23.05 -4.72
C ASP A 105 -71.05 -22.73 -3.26
N PHE A 106 -72.29 -22.41 -2.90
CA PHE A 106 -73.53 -23.17 -3.10
C PHE A 106 -73.45 -24.60 -2.52
N TYR A 107 -73.45 -24.72 -1.19
CA TYR A 107 -74.42 -25.54 -0.41
C TYR A 107 -74.00 -25.61 1.06
N GLY A 108 -74.94 -25.37 1.97
CA GLY A 108 -74.76 -25.77 3.37
C GLY A 108 -75.36 -24.86 4.44
N ILE A 109 -76.47 -24.15 4.17
CA ILE A 109 -77.36 -23.77 5.28
C ILE A 109 -78.15 -25.03 5.63
N PRO A 110 -77.91 -25.67 6.79
CA PRO A 110 -78.86 -26.64 7.30
C PRO A 110 -80.17 -25.91 7.56
N ASN A 111 -81.21 -26.40 6.90
CA ASN A 111 -82.60 -26.24 7.30
C ASN A 111 -82.72 -26.41 8.82
N SER A 112 -82.71 -25.29 9.54
CA SER A 112 -83.36 -25.15 10.83
C SER A 112 -84.59 -24.32 10.57
N LEU A 113 -85.61 -25.00 10.07
CA LEU A 113 -87.02 -24.61 10.10
C LEU A 113 -87.44 -24.37 11.55
N GLY A 114 -87.02 -23.22 12.10
CA GLY A 114 -87.49 -22.69 13.37
C GLY A 114 -88.63 -21.74 13.08
N TYR A 115 -89.85 -22.25 13.17
CA TYR A 115 -91.12 -21.53 13.25
C TYR A 115 -91.01 -20.40 14.30
N GLY A 116 -90.60 -19.21 13.89
CA GLY A 116 -90.49 -18.03 14.73
C GLY A 116 -91.57 -17.03 14.35
N TYR A 117 -92.64 -17.02 15.13
CA TYR A 117 -93.79 -16.14 15.01
C TYR A 117 -93.47 -14.70 14.55
N PRO A 118 -94.23 -14.13 13.58
CA PRO A 118 -94.26 -12.71 13.32
C PRO A 118 -95.11 -12.00 14.39
N TYR A 119 -94.72 -12.11 15.66
CA TYR A 119 -95.17 -11.14 16.64
C TYR A 119 -94.30 -9.91 16.45
N GLY A 120 -94.89 -8.87 15.86
CA GLY A 120 -94.39 -7.50 15.95
C GLY A 120 -94.19 -7.18 17.42
N THR A 121 -92.99 -7.48 17.91
CA THR A 121 -92.60 -7.23 19.28
C THR A 121 -92.44 -5.73 19.33
N TYR A 122 -93.50 -5.07 19.78
CA TYR A 122 -93.52 -3.66 20.09
C TYR A 122 -92.42 -3.43 21.12
N ILE A 123 -91.22 -3.09 20.64
CA ILE A 123 -90.10 -2.68 21.48
C ILE A 123 -90.58 -1.39 22.12
N PRO A 124 -90.87 -1.37 23.44
CA PRO A 124 -91.28 -0.15 24.10
C PRO A 124 -90.19 0.90 23.86
N PRO A 125 -90.53 2.16 23.57
CA PRO A 125 -89.55 3.20 23.20
C PRO A 125 -88.42 3.40 24.22
N THR A 126 -88.59 2.91 25.45
CA THR A 126 -87.56 2.86 26.51
C THR A 126 -86.50 1.75 26.31
N ALA A 127 -86.82 0.62 25.68
CA ALA A 127 -85.87 -0.47 25.43
C ALA A 127 -84.85 -0.11 24.32
N GLY A 128 -85.26 0.65 23.29
CA GLY A 128 -84.35 1.13 22.23
C GLY A 128 -83.22 2.03 22.76
N ALA A 129 -83.50 2.84 23.78
CA ALA A 129 -82.49 3.68 24.44
C ALA A 129 -81.45 2.86 25.23
N LEU A 130 -81.87 1.76 25.86
CA LEU A 130 -80.96 0.83 26.57
C LEU A 130 -80.09 0.03 25.59
N PHE A 131 -80.62 -0.36 24.42
CA PHE A 131 -79.80 -0.99 23.38
C PHE A 131 -78.77 -0.02 22.78
N GLY A 132 -79.13 1.24 22.55
CA GLY A 132 -78.19 2.26 22.06
C GLY A 132 -77.03 2.54 23.03
N THR A 133 -77.30 2.58 24.34
CA THR A 133 -76.25 2.74 25.37
C THR A 133 -75.36 1.50 25.51
N ALA A 134 -75.92 0.30 25.36
CA ALA A 134 -75.15 -0.94 25.30
C ALA A 134 -74.24 -1.01 24.07
N ASP A 135 -74.70 -0.54 22.91
CA ASP A 135 -73.88 -0.48 21.69
C ASP A 135 -72.79 0.58 21.77
N LEU A 136 -73.05 1.74 22.37
CA LEU A 136 -72.01 2.73 22.66
C LEU A 136 -70.93 2.16 23.60
N THR A 137 -71.36 1.49 24.68
CA THR A 137 -70.45 0.85 25.64
C THR A 137 -69.62 -0.25 24.96
N ARG A 138 -70.24 -1.05 24.09
CA ARG A 138 -69.57 -2.10 23.31
C ARG A 138 -68.59 -1.50 22.29
N ALA A 139 -68.98 -0.43 21.59
CA ALA A 139 -68.12 0.28 20.65
C ALA A 139 -66.91 0.90 21.36
N GLN A 140 -67.13 1.51 22.54
CA GLN A 140 -66.06 2.04 23.38
C GLN A 140 -65.11 0.94 23.87
N GLY A 141 -65.65 -0.20 24.30
CA GLY A 141 -64.84 -1.36 24.69
C GLY A 141 -63.99 -1.90 23.54
N ARG A 142 -64.56 -2.03 22.34
CA ARG A 142 -63.81 -2.42 21.13
C ARG A 142 -62.72 -1.42 20.79
N TYR A 143 -63.04 -0.13 20.79
CA TYR A 143 -62.06 0.93 20.54
C TYR A 143 -60.87 0.88 21.50
N LEU A 144 -61.12 0.69 22.80
CA LEU A 144 -60.04 0.58 23.80
C LEU A 144 -59.17 -0.66 23.55
N ASN A 145 -59.77 -1.80 23.20
CA ASN A 145 -59.04 -3.02 22.87
C ASN A 145 -58.21 -2.86 21.58
N ASP A 146 -58.79 -2.25 20.54
CA ASP A 146 -58.11 -1.99 19.27
C ASP A 146 -56.93 -1.02 19.47
N TYR A 147 -57.14 0.02 20.28
CA TYR A 147 -56.10 0.98 20.64
C TYR A 147 -54.95 0.32 21.40
N GLN A 148 -55.24 -0.52 22.39
CA GLN A 148 -54.21 -1.27 23.11
C GLN A 148 -53.47 -2.25 22.20
N SER A 149 -54.19 -2.96 21.33
CA SER A 149 -53.62 -3.91 20.35
C SER A 149 -52.70 -3.20 19.35
N ALA A 150 -53.09 -2.04 18.85
CA ALA A 150 -52.26 -1.22 17.96
C ALA A 150 -50.98 -0.74 18.64
N ARG A 151 -51.03 -0.36 19.93
CA ARG A 151 -49.82 0.02 20.70
C ARG A 151 -48.86 -1.15 20.87
N LEU A 152 -49.37 -2.35 21.16
CA LEU A 152 -48.55 -3.55 21.26
C LEU A 152 -47.91 -3.90 19.92
N LEU A 153 -48.68 -3.84 18.82
CA LEU A 153 -48.17 -4.09 17.48
C LEU A 153 -47.06 -3.09 17.11
N ASN A 154 -47.25 -1.81 17.42
CA ASN A 154 -46.22 -0.79 17.21
C ASN A 154 -44.94 -1.10 18.01
N GLN A 155 -45.06 -1.54 19.27
CA GLN A 155 -43.90 -1.97 20.07
C GLN A 155 -43.19 -3.18 19.47
N GLN A 156 -43.93 -4.16 18.96
CA GLN A 156 -43.36 -5.31 18.25
C GLN A 156 -42.61 -4.88 16.97
N VAL A 157 -43.19 -3.97 16.18
CA VAL A 157 -42.54 -3.43 14.98
C VAL A 157 -41.23 -2.72 15.35
N GLU A 158 -41.20 -1.94 16.42
CA GLU A 158 -39.97 -1.29 16.89
C GLU A 158 -38.93 -2.30 17.39
N GLN A 159 -39.33 -3.36 18.10
CA GLN A 159 -38.43 -4.46 18.48
C GLN A 159 -37.82 -5.14 17.24
N MET A 160 -38.66 -5.47 16.26
CA MET A 160 -38.20 -6.10 15.00
C MET A 160 -37.24 -5.19 14.21
N LYS A 161 -37.44 -3.87 14.24
CA LYS A 161 -36.51 -2.90 13.65
C LYS A 161 -35.15 -2.92 14.36
N ILE A 162 -35.13 -2.95 15.69
CA ILE A 162 -33.90 -3.02 16.50
C ILE A 162 -33.16 -4.34 16.21
N GLU A 163 -33.86 -5.47 16.19
CA GLU A 163 -33.27 -6.76 15.84
C GLU A 163 -32.68 -6.76 14.43
N THR A 164 -33.40 -6.19 13.46
CA THR A 164 -32.92 -6.07 12.08
C THR A 164 -31.66 -5.19 12.02
N ALA A 165 -31.64 -4.07 12.75
CA ALA A 165 -30.46 -3.20 12.83
C ALA A 165 -29.27 -3.92 13.48
N ARG A 166 -29.51 -4.69 14.56
CA ARG A 166 -28.50 -5.51 15.23
C ARG A 166 -27.93 -6.57 14.29
N LYS A 167 -28.77 -7.34 13.60
CA LYS A 167 -28.35 -8.35 12.61
C LYS A 167 -27.54 -7.73 11.48
N ARG A 168 -27.91 -6.54 10.99
CA ARG A 168 -27.13 -5.80 9.98
C ARG A 168 -25.75 -5.39 10.49
N LEU A 169 -25.65 -4.95 11.74
CA LEU A 169 -24.36 -4.56 12.35
C LEU A 169 -23.48 -5.76 12.65
N GLU A 170 -24.05 -6.85 13.16
CA GLU A 170 -23.37 -8.14 13.34
C GLU A 170 -22.85 -8.68 12.01
N TYR A 171 -23.67 -8.64 10.95
CA TYR A 171 -23.25 -9.01 9.60
C TYR A 171 -22.09 -8.14 9.09
N ARG A 172 -22.14 -6.81 9.31
CA ARG A 172 -21.02 -5.93 8.94
C ARG A 172 -19.74 -6.27 9.71
N ARG A 173 -19.83 -6.53 11.02
CA ARG A 173 -18.69 -6.94 11.84
C ARG A 173 -18.11 -8.27 11.35
N TYR A 174 -18.97 -9.22 10.99
CA TYR A 174 -18.56 -10.48 10.39
C TYR A 174 -17.82 -10.27 9.06
N LEU A 175 -18.36 -9.44 8.17
CA LEU A 175 -17.68 -9.10 6.91
C LEU A 175 -16.34 -8.41 7.14
N GLN A 176 -16.25 -7.51 8.12
CA GLN A 176 -14.98 -6.87 8.50
C GLN A 176 -13.98 -7.87 9.09
N SER A 177 -14.44 -8.84 9.88
CA SER A 177 -13.55 -9.89 10.41
C SER A 177 -13.05 -10.87 9.34
N LEU A 178 -13.74 -10.96 8.20
CA LEU A 178 -13.28 -11.72 7.04
C LEU A 178 -12.31 -10.93 6.14
N GLN A 179 -12.25 -9.60 6.28
CA GLN A 179 -11.29 -8.80 5.51
C GLN A 179 -9.90 -9.00 6.11
N PRO A 180 -8.90 -9.40 5.30
CA PRO A 180 -7.53 -9.53 5.78
C PRO A 180 -7.06 -8.22 6.38
N ASN A 181 -6.36 -8.29 7.52
CA ASN A 181 -5.74 -7.10 8.09
C ASN A 181 -4.64 -6.58 7.15
N TYR A 182 -4.35 -5.28 7.21
CA TYR A 182 -3.27 -4.67 6.42
C TYR A 182 -1.92 -5.36 6.65
N ASP A 183 -1.65 -5.78 7.89
CA ASP A 183 -0.43 -6.51 8.23
C ASP A 183 -0.39 -7.89 7.55
N GLU A 184 -1.51 -8.61 7.50
CA GLU A 184 -1.60 -9.90 6.82
C GLU A 184 -1.41 -9.77 5.30
N ILE A 185 -1.98 -8.71 4.69
CA ILE A 185 -1.78 -8.42 3.26
C ILE A 185 -0.30 -8.16 3.00
N ARG A 186 0.34 -7.32 3.84
CA ARG A 186 1.76 -7.01 3.73
C ARG A 186 2.63 -8.26 3.89
N ASP A 187 2.37 -9.09 4.89
CA ASP A 187 3.11 -10.32 5.12
C ASP A 187 2.95 -11.30 3.96
N LYS A 188 1.74 -11.39 3.40
CA LYS A 188 1.45 -12.19 2.21
C LYS A 188 2.18 -11.68 0.97
N GLU A 189 2.28 -10.35 0.80
CA GLU A 189 3.05 -9.75 -0.29
C GLU A 189 4.56 -9.97 -0.13
N LEU A 190 5.09 -9.86 1.09
CA LEU A 190 6.48 -10.19 1.40
C LEU A 190 6.78 -11.67 1.16
N ALA A 191 5.88 -12.57 1.57
CA ALA A 191 6.03 -14.00 1.31
C ALA A 191 6.01 -14.31 -0.20
N ARG A 192 5.10 -13.68 -0.97
CA ARG A 192 5.03 -13.84 -2.43
C ARG A 192 6.26 -13.27 -3.14
N SER A 193 6.77 -12.11 -2.71
CA SER A 193 7.96 -11.50 -3.30
C SER A 193 9.21 -12.35 -3.03
N LEU A 194 9.31 -12.93 -1.83
CA LEU A 194 10.37 -13.86 -1.47
C LEU A 194 10.30 -15.17 -2.26
N ASP A 195 9.11 -15.78 -2.37
CA ASP A 195 8.92 -16.99 -3.18
C ASP A 195 9.26 -16.75 -4.66
N ARG A 196 8.82 -15.60 -5.21
CA ARG A 196 9.23 -15.16 -6.55
C ARG A 196 10.74 -15.02 -6.65
N ALA A 197 11.38 -14.32 -5.72
CA ALA A 197 12.83 -14.12 -5.73
C ALA A 197 13.62 -15.43 -5.64
N ARG A 198 13.07 -16.47 -4.98
CA ARG A 198 13.70 -17.79 -4.84
C ARG A 198 13.58 -18.65 -6.09
N ARG A 199 12.37 -18.75 -6.65
CA ARG A 199 12.03 -19.81 -7.62
C ARG A 199 11.70 -19.30 -9.02
N HIS A 200 11.28 -18.05 -9.12
CA HIS A 200 10.67 -17.49 -10.32
C HIS A 200 11.23 -16.10 -10.62
N ALA A 201 12.50 -15.84 -10.26
CA ALA A 201 13.15 -14.58 -10.55
C ALA A 201 13.39 -14.50 -12.06
N SER A 202 12.81 -13.50 -12.71
CA SER A 202 13.13 -13.21 -14.11
C SER A 202 14.53 -12.64 -14.22
N ASP A 203 15.16 -12.76 -15.39
CA ASP A 203 16.45 -12.11 -15.67
C ASP A 203 16.40 -10.61 -15.35
N ASN A 204 15.29 -9.93 -15.67
CA ASN A 204 15.09 -8.53 -15.34
C ASN A 204 15.06 -8.27 -13.83
N ASP A 205 14.49 -9.16 -13.01
CA ASP A 205 14.51 -9.03 -11.55
C ASP A 205 15.91 -9.27 -10.96
N ILE A 206 16.69 -10.15 -11.60
CA ILE A 206 18.07 -10.44 -11.22
C ILE A 206 18.97 -9.25 -11.58
N PHE A 207 18.91 -8.77 -12.83
CA PHE A 207 19.74 -7.67 -13.34
C PHE A 207 19.38 -6.32 -12.74
N SER A 208 18.10 -6.09 -12.40
CA SER A 208 17.71 -4.91 -11.61
C SER A 208 18.10 -5.01 -10.13
N ALA A 209 18.69 -6.14 -9.71
CA ALA A 209 19.01 -6.48 -8.34
C ALA A 209 17.80 -6.59 -7.40
N ARG A 210 16.57 -6.54 -7.92
CA ARG A 210 15.34 -6.65 -7.13
C ARG A 210 15.27 -7.98 -6.39
N ALA A 211 15.48 -9.09 -7.10
CA ALA A 211 15.44 -10.42 -6.49
C ALA A 211 16.53 -10.58 -5.42
N LEU A 212 17.75 -10.11 -5.70
CA LEU A 212 18.89 -10.16 -4.78
C LEU A 212 18.61 -9.33 -3.51
N ASN A 213 18.03 -8.15 -3.66
CA ASN A 213 17.68 -7.28 -2.53
C ASN A 213 16.51 -7.84 -1.70
N THR A 214 15.53 -8.51 -2.33
CA THR A 214 14.49 -9.24 -1.59
C THR A 214 15.09 -10.35 -0.73
N LEU A 215 16.04 -11.11 -1.27
CA LEU A 215 16.77 -12.13 -0.52
C LEU A 215 17.60 -11.51 0.61
N LEU A 216 18.30 -10.40 0.34
CA LEU A 216 19.08 -9.68 1.35
C LEU A 216 18.22 -9.17 2.52
N ASP A 217 17.04 -8.60 2.21
CA ASP A 217 16.09 -8.15 3.23
C ASP A 217 15.52 -9.33 4.03
N HIS A 218 15.34 -10.51 3.42
CA HIS A 218 15.02 -11.74 4.14
C HIS A 218 16.16 -12.21 5.05
N PHE A 219 17.41 -12.19 4.58
CA PHE A 219 18.57 -12.53 5.40
C PHE A 219 18.72 -11.60 6.60
N ARG A 220 18.44 -10.31 6.46
CA ARG A 220 18.40 -9.39 7.61
C ARG A 220 17.44 -9.90 8.71
N GLN A 221 16.27 -10.42 8.32
CA GLN A 221 15.30 -10.98 9.27
C GLN A 221 15.80 -12.28 9.90
N MET A 222 16.48 -13.14 9.13
CA MET A 222 17.11 -14.36 9.65
C MET A 222 18.21 -14.05 10.66
N HIS A 223 19.09 -13.10 10.37
CA HIS A 223 20.14 -12.64 11.27
C HIS A 223 19.55 -12.10 12.59
N ALA A 224 18.44 -11.36 12.53
CA ALA A 224 17.73 -10.91 13.73
C ALA A 224 17.20 -12.08 14.58
N LYS A 225 16.91 -13.24 13.96
CA LYS A 225 16.49 -14.49 14.60
C LYS A 225 17.65 -15.44 14.93
N LYS A 226 18.91 -15.03 14.70
CA LYS A 226 20.10 -15.87 14.83
C LYS A 226 20.05 -17.16 13.99
N GLN A 227 19.36 -17.10 12.85
CA GLN A 227 19.33 -18.19 11.86
C GLN A 227 20.39 -17.94 10.80
N GLU A 228 21.13 -18.99 10.45
CA GLU A 228 22.19 -18.94 9.43
C GLU A 228 21.81 -19.81 8.22
N GLY A 229 22.33 -19.45 7.05
CA GLY A 229 22.17 -20.21 5.81
C GLY A 229 23.20 -21.32 5.64
N ALA A 230 23.15 -22.00 4.49
CA ALA A 230 24.18 -22.98 4.11
C ALA A 230 25.55 -22.31 3.97
N ASP A 231 26.62 -23.06 4.19
CA ASP A 231 27.96 -22.58 3.93
C ASP A 231 28.25 -22.61 2.42
N VAL A 232 28.18 -21.46 1.74
CA VAL A 232 28.31 -21.33 0.29
C VAL A 232 29.47 -20.39 -0.04
N ASP A 233 30.46 -20.91 -0.75
CA ASP A 233 31.63 -20.15 -1.21
C ASP A 233 31.29 -19.27 -2.43
N ILE A 234 31.94 -18.11 -2.50
CA ILE A 234 31.83 -17.16 -3.61
C ILE A 234 33.18 -17.11 -4.35
N PRO A 235 33.19 -17.33 -5.68
CA PRO A 235 34.39 -17.11 -6.50
C PRO A 235 34.86 -15.64 -6.41
N ALA A 236 36.15 -15.42 -6.15
CA ALA A 236 36.69 -14.08 -5.93
C ALA A 236 36.51 -13.14 -7.15
N ASP A 237 36.53 -13.69 -8.36
CA ASP A 237 36.33 -12.91 -9.59
C ASP A 237 34.87 -12.46 -9.77
N LEU A 238 33.91 -13.18 -9.18
CA LEU A 238 32.50 -12.84 -9.23
C LEU A 238 32.24 -11.46 -8.62
N LEU A 239 32.82 -11.21 -7.43
CA LEU A 239 32.56 -10.00 -6.65
C LEU A 239 33.06 -8.71 -7.31
N LYS A 240 34.01 -8.80 -8.24
CA LYS A 240 34.50 -7.63 -8.99
C LYS A 240 33.42 -7.03 -9.90
N ASN A 241 32.49 -7.87 -10.34
CA ASN A 241 31.41 -7.55 -11.26
C ASN A 241 30.06 -7.34 -10.53
N ILE A 242 30.07 -7.32 -9.19
CA ILE A 242 28.86 -7.07 -8.39
C ILE A 242 28.87 -5.62 -7.92
N ASN A 243 27.83 -4.90 -8.33
CA ASN A 243 27.65 -3.51 -7.97
C ASN A 243 26.83 -3.41 -6.67
N VAL A 244 27.27 -2.52 -5.78
CA VAL A 244 26.59 -2.23 -4.51
C VAL A 244 26.29 -0.73 -4.44
N ALA A 245 25.20 -0.39 -3.77
CA ALA A 245 24.77 0.97 -3.50
C ALA A 245 24.36 1.12 -2.03
N SER A 246 24.51 2.32 -1.49
CA SER A 246 23.91 2.73 -0.23
C SER A 246 22.39 2.65 -0.33
N ALA A 247 21.70 2.36 0.78
CA ALA A 247 20.24 2.34 0.81
C ALA A 247 19.58 3.66 0.35
N SER A 248 20.28 4.79 0.52
CA SER A 248 19.85 6.12 0.05
C SER A 248 20.42 6.52 -1.31
N GLY A 249 21.41 5.79 -1.81
CA GLY A 249 22.22 6.17 -2.97
C GLY A 249 21.69 5.58 -4.27
N GLY A 250 21.78 6.35 -5.36
CA GLY A 250 21.50 5.86 -6.71
C GLY A 250 22.58 4.88 -7.22
N ASN A 251 22.37 4.34 -8.42
CA ASN A 251 23.29 3.38 -9.04
C ASN A 251 24.56 4.06 -9.58
N ILE A 252 25.69 3.96 -8.88
CA ILE A 252 26.96 4.56 -9.34
C ILE A 252 27.73 3.71 -10.38
N ALA A 253 27.28 2.47 -10.65
CA ALA A 253 28.07 1.46 -11.35
C ALA A 253 28.58 1.93 -12.71
N LEU A 254 27.74 2.62 -13.48
CA LEU A 254 28.08 3.16 -14.80
C LEU A 254 29.26 4.13 -14.76
N ILE A 255 29.36 4.94 -13.70
CA ILE A 255 30.36 6.01 -13.60
C ILE A 255 31.66 5.51 -12.93
N LYS A 256 31.59 4.41 -12.18
CA LYS A 256 32.71 3.87 -11.39
C LYS A 256 33.95 3.52 -12.23
N GLN A 257 33.79 3.14 -13.49
CA GLN A 257 34.89 2.77 -14.39
C GLN A 257 35.66 4.00 -14.95
N LYS A 258 35.98 4.97 -14.09
CA LYS A 258 36.68 6.23 -14.45
C LYS A 258 36.00 6.99 -15.60
N GLY A 259 34.67 6.93 -15.69
CA GLY A 259 33.91 7.58 -16.77
C GLY A 259 34.04 6.92 -18.15
N ARG A 260 34.65 5.74 -18.26
CA ARG A 260 34.63 4.96 -19.52
C ARG A 260 33.27 4.31 -19.68
N LEU A 261 32.35 5.05 -20.26
CA LEU A 261 31.00 4.61 -20.52
C LEU A 261 30.98 3.78 -21.80
N VAL A 262 30.38 2.59 -21.72
CA VAL A 262 30.04 1.81 -22.90
C VAL A 262 28.70 2.33 -23.39
N TRP A 263 28.74 3.27 -24.33
CA TRP A 263 27.55 3.82 -24.95
C TRP A 263 26.85 2.76 -25.81
N THR A 264 25.52 2.81 -25.86
CA THR A 264 24.73 2.01 -26.79
C THR A 264 25.06 2.38 -28.23
N ASP A 265 24.85 1.46 -29.17
CA ASP A 265 25.16 1.69 -30.59
C ASP A 265 24.45 2.91 -31.17
N ALA A 266 23.22 3.17 -30.73
CA ALA A 266 22.47 4.36 -31.12
C ALA A 266 23.06 5.66 -30.53
N LEU A 267 23.53 5.65 -29.28
CA LEU A 267 24.21 6.80 -28.68
C LEU A 267 25.64 6.99 -29.20
N ASN A 268 26.22 5.98 -29.87
CA ASN A 268 27.53 6.09 -30.49
C ASN A 268 27.57 6.93 -31.78
N ARG A 269 26.42 7.32 -32.32
CA ARG A 269 26.32 8.12 -33.55
C ARG A 269 26.82 9.55 -33.38
N ASP A 270 27.25 10.17 -34.48
CA ASP A 270 27.82 11.53 -34.53
C ASP A 270 26.90 12.59 -33.92
N ALA A 271 25.58 12.41 -34.07
CA ALA A 271 24.57 13.32 -33.49
C ALA A 271 24.71 13.51 -31.97
N PHE A 272 25.28 12.54 -31.26
CA PHE A 272 25.45 12.56 -29.81
C PHE A 272 26.90 12.84 -29.38
N GLU A 273 27.86 12.86 -30.29
CA GLU A 273 29.29 12.88 -29.98
C GLU A 273 29.67 14.05 -29.07
N LYS A 274 29.19 15.26 -29.39
CA LYS A 274 29.49 16.46 -28.59
C LYS A 274 28.98 16.34 -27.15
N ALA A 275 27.72 15.96 -26.97
CA ALA A 275 27.10 15.84 -25.66
C ALA A 275 27.71 14.70 -24.84
N ARG A 276 28.10 13.59 -25.50
CA ARG A 276 28.83 12.49 -24.85
C ARG A 276 30.19 12.93 -24.33
N LYS A 277 31.00 13.60 -25.15
CA LYS A 277 32.32 14.11 -24.74
C LYS A 277 32.22 15.08 -23.57
N GLU A 278 31.25 16.01 -23.62
CA GLU A 278 31.00 16.93 -22.52
C GLU A 278 30.61 16.19 -21.24
N PHE A 279 29.73 15.18 -21.34
CA PHE A 279 29.33 14.35 -20.20
C PHE A 279 30.51 13.57 -19.60
N GLU A 280 31.33 12.93 -20.44
CA GLU A 280 32.51 12.17 -20.00
C GLU A 280 33.55 13.07 -19.32
N GLU A 281 33.83 14.24 -19.90
CA GLU A 281 34.75 15.23 -19.32
C GLU A 281 34.27 15.68 -17.94
N LYS A 282 33.00 16.07 -17.82
CA LYS A 282 32.43 16.51 -16.53
C LYS A 282 32.30 15.39 -15.53
N THR A 283 32.11 14.17 -15.99
CA THR A 283 32.13 12.99 -15.12
C THR A 283 33.53 12.76 -14.56
N ALA A 284 34.58 12.84 -15.39
CA ALA A 284 35.97 12.71 -14.93
C ALA A 284 36.32 13.82 -13.93
N GLU A 285 35.95 15.07 -14.22
CA GLU A 285 36.13 16.21 -13.31
C GLU A 285 35.41 15.99 -11.96
N ALA A 286 34.16 15.51 -11.99
CA ALA A 286 33.39 15.23 -10.79
C ALA A 286 34.05 14.13 -9.94
N ILE A 287 34.56 13.07 -10.57
CA ILE A 287 35.26 11.97 -9.88
C ILE A 287 36.53 12.48 -9.18
N GLU A 288 37.34 13.30 -9.85
CA GLU A 288 38.54 13.86 -9.25
C GLU A 288 38.21 14.82 -8.11
N ASN A 289 37.18 15.65 -8.27
CA ASN A 289 36.68 16.51 -7.19
C ASN A 289 36.20 15.71 -5.97
N ILE A 290 35.52 14.57 -6.19
CA ILE A 290 35.09 13.68 -5.10
C ILE A 290 36.28 13.03 -4.40
N LYS A 291 37.31 12.60 -5.12
CA LYS A 291 38.52 12.04 -4.49
C LYS A 291 39.26 13.08 -3.66
N ALA A 292 39.34 14.32 -4.15
CA ALA A 292 40.04 15.41 -3.47
C ALA A 292 39.26 15.94 -2.26
N ASN A 293 37.97 16.21 -2.42
CA ASN A 293 37.15 16.96 -1.47
C ASN A 293 36.04 16.14 -0.81
N GLY A 294 35.90 14.85 -1.16
CA GLY A 294 34.85 13.95 -0.66
C GLY A 294 33.47 14.14 -1.30
N ARG A 295 33.27 15.22 -2.09
CA ARG A 295 32.00 15.58 -2.73
C ARG A 295 32.24 16.27 -4.08
N PRO A 296 31.30 16.17 -5.04
CA PRO A 296 31.43 16.88 -6.30
C PRO A 296 31.16 18.38 -6.11
N ASP A 297 31.80 19.21 -6.93
CA ASP A 297 31.53 20.64 -6.94
C ASP A 297 30.15 20.96 -7.55
N GLY A 298 29.51 22.01 -7.04
CA GLY A 298 28.17 22.41 -7.49
C GLY A 298 28.13 22.82 -8.96
N THR A 299 29.19 23.46 -9.47
CA THR A 299 29.27 23.87 -10.88
C THR A 299 29.47 22.66 -11.79
N THR A 300 30.34 21.72 -11.41
CA THR A 300 30.54 20.46 -12.13
C THR A 300 29.24 19.65 -12.17
N MET A 301 28.51 19.54 -11.07
CA MET A 301 27.22 18.84 -11.02
C MET A 301 26.16 19.47 -11.92
N ALA A 302 26.08 20.81 -11.97
CA ALA A 302 25.15 21.50 -12.84
C ALA A 302 25.49 21.28 -14.33
N ALA A 303 26.78 21.32 -14.68
CA ALA A 303 27.25 21.05 -16.04
C ALA A 303 26.97 19.60 -16.47
N LEU A 304 27.19 18.65 -15.56
CA LEU A 304 26.95 17.23 -15.81
C LEU A 304 25.46 16.94 -16.04
N GLN A 305 24.57 17.50 -15.20
CA GLN A 305 23.12 17.38 -15.40
C GLN A 305 22.68 18.02 -16.72
N LYS A 306 23.27 19.17 -17.09
CA LYS A 306 22.98 19.84 -18.36
C LYS A 306 23.37 18.96 -19.55
N ALA A 307 24.58 18.40 -19.56
CA ALA A 307 25.06 17.52 -20.63
C ALA A 307 24.15 16.28 -20.79
N LEU A 308 23.72 15.68 -19.67
CA LEU A 308 22.79 14.56 -19.68
C LEU A 308 21.41 14.93 -20.23
N ASN A 309 20.88 16.09 -19.84
CA ASN A 309 19.61 16.58 -20.37
C ASN A 309 19.70 16.85 -21.88
N THR A 310 20.85 17.33 -22.37
CA THR A 310 21.11 17.47 -23.80
C THR A 310 21.05 16.13 -24.52
N LEU A 311 21.68 15.07 -23.97
CA LEU A 311 21.59 13.72 -24.54
C LEU A 311 20.14 13.22 -24.63
N HIS A 312 19.32 13.45 -23.61
CA HIS A 312 17.90 13.10 -23.63
C HIS A 312 17.12 13.84 -24.74
N VAL A 313 17.30 15.17 -24.81
CA VAL A 313 16.63 16.00 -25.82
C VAL A 313 17.06 15.60 -27.23
N ASP A 314 18.34 15.32 -27.45
CA ASP A 314 18.82 14.89 -28.76
C ASP A 314 18.33 13.48 -29.11
N LEU A 315 18.16 12.58 -28.13
CA LEU A 315 17.60 11.26 -28.35
C LEU A 315 16.13 11.34 -28.79
N GLU A 316 15.35 12.23 -28.17
CA GLU A 316 13.95 12.48 -28.54
C GLU A 316 13.80 12.99 -29.98
N LYS A 317 14.71 13.84 -30.44
CA LYS A 317 14.74 14.30 -31.85
C LYS A 317 15.01 13.17 -32.84
N GLN A 318 15.66 12.09 -32.41
CA GLN A 318 16.01 10.95 -33.26
C GLN A 318 14.93 9.85 -33.29
N ILE A 319 13.75 10.05 -32.69
CA ILE A 319 12.69 9.04 -32.62
C ILE A 319 12.21 8.55 -34.00
N GLY A 320 12.28 9.40 -35.04
CA GLY A 320 11.93 9.04 -36.41
C GLY A 320 13.06 8.38 -37.21
N VAL A 321 14.28 8.34 -36.66
CA VAL A 321 15.49 7.83 -37.34
C VAL A 321 15.97 6.52 -36.72
N LEU A 322 15.76 6.32 -35.41
CA LEU A 322 16.12 5.12 -34.68
C LEU A 322 15.04 4.04 -34.80
N THR A 323 15.46 2.77 -34.67
CA THR A 323 14.50 1.69 -34.44
C THR A 323 13.87 1.84 -33.05
N SER A 324 12.67 1.29 -32.85
CA SER A 324 11.99 1.34 -31.55
C SER A 324 12.85 0.70 -30.44
N ASP A 325 13.57 -0.37 -30.77
CA ASP A 325 14.41 -1.09 -29.80
C ASP A 325 15.63 -0.25 -29.41
N ASP A 326 16.35 0.32 -30.39
CA ASP A 326 17.50 1.21 -30.16
C ASP A 326 17.13 2.43 -29.31
N TYR A 327 15.98 3.05 -29.60
CA TYR A 327 15.49 4.21 -28.86
C TYR A 327 15.17 3.82 -27.41
N MET A 328 14.47 2.70 -27.21
CA MET A 328 14.10 2.25 -25.87
C MET A 328 15.31 1.81 -25.04
N GLU A 329 16.29 1.15 -25.65
CA GLU A 329 17.55 0.78 -24.99
C GLU A 329 18.33 2.04 -24.58
N SER A 330 18.53 2.97 -25.50
CA SER A 330 19.24 4.23 -25.23
C SER A 330 18.55 5.07 -24.16
N LYS A 331 17.21 5.13 -24.18
CA LYS A 331 16.43 5.83 -23.16
C LYS A 331 16.60 5.21 -21.78
N ARG A 332 16.59 3.88 -21.69
CA ARG A 332 16.86 3.17 -20.42
C ARG A 332 18.27 3.45 -19.92
N PHE A 333 19.26 3.41 -20.81
CA PHE A 333 20.65 3.72 -20.47
C PHE A 333 20.81 5.15 -19.94
N LEU A 334 20.23 6.16 -20.60
CA LEU A 334 20.29 7.54 -20.12
C LEU A 334 19.57 7.73 -18.76
N ASN A 335 18.48 7.01 -18.52
CA ASN A 335 17.83 7.02 -17.19
C ASN A 335 18.75 6.43 -16.11
N GLN A 336 19.45 5.33 -16.41
CA GLN A 336 20.44 4.76 -15.48
C GLN A 336 21.62 5.71 -15.24
N LEU A 337 22.06 6.45 -16.27
CA LEU A 337 23.04 7.53 -16.10
C LEU A 337 22.49 8.62 -15.19
N ASN A 338 21.24 9.05 -15.37
CA ASN A 338 20.63 10.06 -14.48
C ASN A 338 20.63 9.59 -13.03
N ASP A 339 20.29 8.33 -12.77
CA ASP A 339 20.35 7.75 -11.42
C ASP A 339 21.78 7.76 -10.86
N ALA A 340 22.78 7.50 -11.71
CA ALA A 340 24.20 7.58 -11.34
C ALA A 340 24.62 9.02 -11.01
N VAL A 341 24.16 10.00 -11.78
CA VAL A 341 24.38 11.43 -11.50
C VAL A 341 23.73 11.85 -10.18
N GLN A 342 22.52 11.39 -9.88
CA GLN A 342 21.91 11.66 -8.59
C GLN A 342 22.69 10.97 -7.46
N ALA A 343 23.23 9.77 -7.69
CA ALA A 343 24.07 9.06 -6.72
C ALA A 343 25.32 9.83 -6.33
N LEU A 344 25.86 10.67 -7.23
CA LEU A 344 27.01 11.53 -6.93
C LEU A 344 26.72 12.56 -5.83
N LYS A 345 25.45 12.85 -5.55
CA LYS A 345 25.03 13.75 -4.48
C LYS A 345 24.98 13.08 -3.10
N ASP A 346 25.15 11.76 -3.01
CA ASP A 346 25.17 11.05 -1.73
C ASP A 346 26.36 11.56 -0.89
N PRO A 347 26.13 11.93 0.39
CA PRO A 347 27.21 12.36 1.28
C PRO A 347 28.38 11.36 1.41
N ASN A 348 28.12 10.07 1.14
CA ASN A 348 29.08 8.98 1.21
C ASN A 348 29.60 8.55 -0.16
N VAL A 349 29.41 9.35 -1.21
CA VAL A 349 29.81 8.98 -2.59
C VAL A 349 31.31 8.66 -2.71
N SER A 350 32.16 9.33 -1.93
CA SER A 350 33.61 9.10 -1.91
C SER A 350 33.97 7.63 -1.59
N ASN A 351 33.13 6.94 -0.82
CA ASN A 351 33.35 5.54 -0.45
C ASN A 351 33.31 4.59 -1.68
N TYR A 352 32.60 4.95 -2.75
CA TYR A 352 32.60 4.16 -3.99
C TYR A 352 33.92 4.27 -4.75
N PHE A 353 34.52 5.47 -4.76
CA PHE A 353 35.76 5.74 -5.49
C PHE A 353 37.01 5.36 -4.71
N ASN A 354 36.92 5.31 -3.38
CA ASN A 354 38.01 4.89 -2.48
C ASN A 354 38.05 3.37 -2.24
N ASN A 355 37.35 2.57 -3.05
CA ASN A 355 37.22 1.12 -2.92
C ASN A 355 36.66 0.64 -1.57
N ILE A 356 36.00 1.51 -0.80
CA ILE A 356 35.34 1.14 0.47
C ILE A 356 34.06 0.37 0.18
N TYR A 357 33.25 0.85 -0.78
CA TYR A 357 32.03 0.18 -1.25
C TYR A 357 32.35 -0.74 -2.44
N VAL A 358 33.01 -1.85 -2.13
CA VAL A 358 33.27 -2.95 -3.07
C VAL A 358 32.79 -4.22 -2.41
N ALA A 359 32.00 -5.03 -3.12
CA ALA A 359 31.53 -6.32 -2.61
C ALA A 359 32.72 -7.19 -2.17
N ARG A 360 32.65 -7.73 -0.95
CA ARG A 360 33.73 -8.45 -0.29
C ARG A 360 33.19 -9.66 0.47
N GLY A 361 34.02 -10.69 0.60
CA GLY A 361 33.70 -11.92 1.32
C GLY A 361 34.11 -13.15 0.50
N LYS A 362 34.58 -14.21 1.15
CA LYS A 362 34.81 -15.50 0.48
C LYS A 362 33.55 -16.34 0.44
N LYS A 363 32.56 -16.00 1.27
CA LYS A 363 31.31 -16.76 1.47
C LYS A 363 30.10 -15.84 1.39
N VAL A 364 28.95 -16.41 1.06
CA VAL A 364 27.68 -15.67 1.01
C VAL A 364 27.35 -15.00 2.34
N LYS A 365 27.55 -15.70 3.45
CA LYS A 365 27.37 -15.15 4.79
C LYS A 365 28.21 -13.89 5.02
N GLU A 366 29.50 -13.95 4.69
CA GLU A 366 30.43 -12.82 4.86
C GLU A 366 30.03 -11.61 4.01
N LEU A 367 29.60 -11.85 2.77
CA LEU A 367 29.09 -10.80 1.88
C LEU A 367 27.84 -10.13 2.47
N VAL A 368 26.87 -10.94 2.91
CA VAL A 368 25.63 -10.46 3.52
C VAL A 368 25.91 -9.68 4.80
N ASP A 369 26.73 -10.22 5.70
CA ASP A 369 27.14 -9.57 6.95
C ASP A 369 27.80 -8.21 6.66
N TRP A 370 28.72 -8.18 5.69
CA TRP A 370 29.39 -6.95 5.28
C TRP A 370 28.39 -5.92 4.73
N MET A 371 27.48 -6.33 3.83
CA MET A 371 26.47 -5.43 3.26
C MET A 371 25.51 -4.89 4.32
N LEU A 372 25.02 -5.75 5.22
CA LEU A 372 24.14 -5.35 6.32
C LEU A 372 24.84 -4.38 7.28
N SER A 373 26.10 -4.63 7.62
CA SER A 373 26.89 -3.75 8.51
C SER A 373 27.11 -2.35 7.92
N LYS A 374 27.17 -2.24 6.59
CA LYS A 374 27.39 -0.99 5.86
C LYS A 374 26.10 -0.34 5.37
N GLY A 375 24.94 -0.95 5.59
CA GLY A 375 23.66 -0.46 5.06
C GLY A 375 23.61 -0.46 3.53
N LEU A 376 24.33 -1.38 2.91
CA LEU A 376 24.42 -1.51 1.46
C LEU A 376 23.33 -2.45 0.92
N ARG A 377 22.98 -2.20 -0.34
CA ARG A 377 22.08 -2.99 -1.18
C ARG A 377 22.79 -3.31 -2.49
N PHE A 378 22.33 -4.33 -3.20
CA PHE A 378 22.81 -4.60 -4.55
C PHE A 378 22.29 -3.51 -5.49
N ALA A 379 23.17 -2.98 -6.32
CA ALA A 379 22.80 -2.05 -7.38
C ALA A 379 22.47 -2.83 -8.67
N PRO A 380 21.75 -2.24 -9.63
CA PRO A 380 21.53 -2.86 -10.93
C PRO A 380 22.84 -3.25 -11.64
N ALA A 381 22.80 -4.34 -12.39
CA ALA A 381 23.89 -4.82 -13.22
C ALA A 381 24.13 -3.86 -14.39
N VAL A 382 25.40 -3.75 -14.79
CA VAL A 382 25.84 -3.01 -15.99
C VAL A 382 26.05 -4.04 -17.12
N PRO A 383 25.92 -3.66 -18.41
CA PRO A 383 26.29 -4.56 -19.50
C PRO A 383 27.68 -5.18 -19.31
N GLY A 384 27.75 -6.51 -19.36
CA GLY A 384 28.95 -7.30 -19.05
C GLY A 384 28.92 -8.02 -17.69
N ASP A 385 28.14 -7.51 -16.73
CA ASP A 385 28.06 -8.09 -15.37
C ASP A 385 26.90 -9.11 -15.20
N TYR A 386 26.08 -9.31 -16.24
CA TYR A 386 24.85 -10.12 -16.15
C TYR A 386 25.06 -11.55 -15.66
N GLU A 387 26.10 -12.24 -16.16
CA GLU A 387 26.43 -13.60 -15.71
C GLU A 387 26.85 -13.64 -14.23
N ALA A 388 27.52 -12.59 -13.76
CA ALA A 388 27.90 -12.50 -12.36
C ALA A 388 26.66 -12.37 -11.45
N TYR A 389 25.66 -11.60 -11.88
CA TYR A 389 24.40 -11.45 -11.15
C TYR A 389 23.56 -12.74 -11.14
N ARG A 390 23.49 -13.48 -12.25
CA ARG A 390 22.82 -14.79 -12.30
C ARG A 390 23.49 -15.79 -11.34
N THR A 391 24.81 -15.88 -11.41
CA THR A 391 25.59 -16.78 -10.55
C THR A 391 25.41 -16.39 -9.09
N LEU A 392 25.52 -15.10 -8.74
CA LEU A 392 25.32 -14.63 -7.38
C LEU A 392 23.90 -14.93 -6.87
N HIS A 393 22.88 -14.74 -7.70
CA HIS A 393 21.50 -15.08 -7.35
C HIS A 393 21.36 -16.55 -6.97
N GLN A 394 21.93 -17.46 -7.78
CA GLN A 394 21.93 -18.89 -7.47
C GLN A 394 22.63 -19.21 -6.14
N LEU A 395 23.77 -18.57 -5.87
CA LEU A 395 24.50 -18.74 -4.61
C LEU A 395 23.69 -18.22 -3.40
N LEU A 396 22.97 -17.09 -3.55
CA LEU A 396 22.10 -16.57 -2.50
C LEU A 396 20.90 -17.49 -2.25
N VAL A 397 20.30 -18.06 -3.30
CA VAL A 397 19.22 -19.05 -3.16
C VAL A 397 19.73 -20.33 -2.49
N ALA A 398 20.94 -20.79 -2.81
CA ALA A 398 21.55 -21.94 -2.15
C ALA A 398 21.82 -21.67 -0.65
N TYR A 399 22.32 -20.48 -0.32
CA TYR A 399 22.50 -20.01 1.06
C TYR A 399 21.17 -20.04 1.82
N ASP A 400 20.11 -19.48 1.22
CA ASP A 400 18.77 -19.45 1.79
C ASP A 400 18.19 -20.86 2.02
N ALA A 401 18.34 -21.78 1.06
CA ALA A 401 17.83 -23.14 1.16
C ALA A 401 18.38 -23.90 2.37
N GLY A 402 19.65 -23.68 2.74
CA GLY A 402 20.25 -24.29 3.93
C GLY A 402 19.56 -23.90 5.24
N SER A 403 19.08 -22.66 5.33
CA SER A 403 18.38 -22.18 6.53
C SER A 403 17.00 -22.82 6.74
N GLN A 404 16.34 -23.18 5.63
CA GLN A 404 15.03 -23.84 5.66
C GLN A 404 15.14 -25.29 6.14
N ILE A 405 16.27 -25.95 5.88
CA ILE A 405 16.52 -27.31 6.35
C ILE A 405 16.72 -27.29 7.87
N ALA A 406 17.49 -26.34 8.39
CA ALA A 406 17.75 -26.22 9.83
C ALA A 406 16.50 -25.88 10.68
N THR A 407 15.44 -25.36 10.06
CA THR A 407 14.18 -24.98 10.73
C THR A 407 13.09 -26.04 10.65
N ARG A 408 13.29 -27.14 9.92
CA ARG A 408 12.37 -28.27 9.93
C ARG A 408 12.70 -29.16 11.14
N PRO A 409 11.77 -29.30 12.11
CA PRO A 409 11.97 -30.13 13.30
C PRO A 409 12.06 -31.62 12.98
#